data_AF-A0A1J3GPW5-F1
#
_entry.id   AF-A0A1J3GPW5-F1
#
_cell.length_a   1.000
_cell.length_b   1.000
_cell.length_c   1.000
_cell.angle_alpha   90.00
_cell.angle_beta   90.00
_cell.angle_gamma   90.00
#
_symmetry.space_group_name_H-M   'P 1'
#
loop_
_entity.id
_entity.type
_entity.pdbx_description
1 polymer ?
#
loop_
_entity_poly.entity_id
_entity_poly.type
_entity_poly.pdbx_seq_one_letter_code
_entity_poly.pdbx_strand_id
1 'polypeptide(L)'
;SKHKDMALSKPPQHFTLLHNPNPPLETADSILTLSIDSSRRIRRDVLLSITGTLIPQLFFLDRKRSSSANAADIFSFIAPQPEPERSVEIAQEGLKKNSESIKEIKEMMIENKRWKEGGKELRRSASNMKQDLYLIIQSKPPKDRPLLRSLYSSLFNTITKMDYAARDGDGSKVSEYYKSIAAILDDIFSRI
;
A
#
# COMPACT_ATOMS: atom_id res chain seq x y z
N SER A 1 -19.62 41.19 51.91
CA SER A 1 -20.42 40.09 51.34
C SER A 1 -20.13 38.83 52.14
N LYS A 2 -21.14 38.08 52.61
CA LYS A 2 -20.95 36.87 53.44
C LYS A 2 -21.08 35.61 52.57
N HIS A 3 -20.15 34.66 52.70
CA HIS A 3 -20.35 33.30 52.20
C HIS A 3 -21.37 32.54 53.06
N LYS A 4 -22.04 31.57 52.45
CA LYS A 4 -23.29 30.96 52.93
C LYS A 4 -23.24 29.43 52.78
N ASP A 5 -23.63 28.74 53.87
CA ASP A 5 -24.22 27.39 54.05
C ASP A 5 -23.62 26.18 53.27
N MET A 6 -23.14 25.09 53.88
CA MET A 6 -23.76 24.06 54.75
C MET A 6 -24.62 22.97 54.05
N ALA A 7 -24.20 21.70 54.22
CA ALA A 7 -24.94 20.41 54.29
C ALA A 7 -24.11 19.29 53.60
N LEU A 8 -23.65 18.16 54.18
CA LEU A 8 -24.19 17.17 55.14
C LEU A 8 -25.09 16.06 54.50
N SER A 9 -24.59 14.81 54.43
CA SER A 9 -25.25 13.57 54.93
C SER A 9 -24.35 12.31 54.80
N LYS A 10 -24.73 11.18 55.43
CA LYS A 10 -23.91 10.00 55.83
C LYS A 10 -24.35 8.65 55.15
N PRO A 11 -23.82 7.42 55.46
CA PRO A 11 -23.61 6.33 54.47
C PRO A 11 -24.39 4.99 54.79
N PRO A 12 -23.85 3.73 54.67
CA PRO A 12 -24.25 2.73 53.64
C PRO A 12 -24.72 1.33 54.20
N GLN A 13 -24.62 0.24 53.38
CA GLN A 13 -24.79 -1.23 53.67
C GLN A 13 -26.21 -1.83 53.43
N HIS A 14 -26.51 -3.12 53.09
CA HIS A 14 -25.75 -4.35 52.68
C HIS A 14 -26.69 -5.47 52.06
N PHE A 15 -26.13 -6.49 51.35
CA PHE A 15 -26.61 -7.90 51.18
C PHE A 15 -28.00 -8.22 50.49
N THR A 16 -28.39 -9.45 50.11
CA THR A 16 -27.86 -10.43 49.08
C THR A 16 -28.91 -11.54 48.71
N LEU A 17 -29.02 -11.89 47.40
CA LEU A 17 -29.00 -13.26 46.79
C LEU A 17 -30.16 -14.32 46.91
N LEU A 18 -30.45 -15.00 45.77
CA LEU A 18 -31.23 -16.26 45.48
C LEU A 18 -32.77 -16.26 45.71
N HIS A 19 -33.63 -16.89 44.89
CA HIS A 19 -33.59 -18.25 44.29
C HIS A 19 -34.50 -18.42 43.02
N ASN A 20 -34.38 -19.54 42.30
CA ASN A 20 -35.10 -19.92 41.05
C ASN A 20 -36.04 -21.12 41.30
N PRO A 21 -37.09 -21.36 40.48
CA PRO A 21 -37.13 -22.65 39.75
C PRO A 21 -37.73 -22.63 38.32
N ASN A 22 -37.26 -23.57 37.50
CA ASN A 22 -37.64 -23.91 36.11
C ASN A 22 -38.30 -25.34 36.08
N PRO A 23 -38.57 -25.96 34.90
CA PRO A 23 -39.41 -25.61 33.74
C PRO A 23 -40.45 -26.77 33.47
N PRO A 24 -41.04 -27.00 32.26
CA PRO A 24 -40.37 -27.56 31.04
C PRO A 24 -40.98 -27.01 29.70
N LEU A 25 -40.75 -27.47 28.45
CA LEU A 25 -39.81 -28.39 27.75
C LEU A 25 -39.68 -27.93 26.25
N GLU A 26 -38.85 -28.64 25.44
CA GLU A 26 -38.92 -28.80 23.95
C GLU A 26 -38.74 -27.56 23.01
N THR A 27 -37.87 -27.56 21.98
CA THR A 27 -36.90 -28.56 21.44
C THR A 27 -35.71 -27.86 20.73
N ALA A 28 -34.54 -28.52 20.70
CA ALA A 28 -33.34 -28.37 19.84
C ALA A 28 -33.20 -27.13 18.91
N ASP A 29 -32.05 -26.42 18.85
CA ASP A 29 -30.79 -26.99 18.38
C ASP A 29 -29.50 -26.16 18.64
N SER A 30 -28.39 -26.87 18.88
CA SER A 30 -27.00 -26.54 18.47
C SER A 30 -26.30 -25.21 18.86
N ILE A 31 -25.77 -25.19 20.10
CA ILE A 31 -24.40 -24.77 20.53
C ILE A 31 -23.74 -23.53 19.86
N LEU A 32 -23.56 -22.47 20.66
CA LEU A 32 -22.56 -21.40 20.43
C LEU A 32 -21.19 -21.80 20.98
N THR A 33 -20.12 -21.63 20.20
CA THR A 33 -18.72 -21.80 20.64
C THR A 33 -18.01 -20.44 20.78
N LEU A 34 -17.32 -20.23 21.90
CA LEU A 34 -16.54 -19.04 22.18
C LEU A 34 -15.03 -19.27 21.94
N SER A 35 -14.43 -18.39 21.13
CA SER A 35 -13.03 -17.97 21.06
C SER A 35 -11.89 -18.96 21.38
N ILE A 36 -10.99 -19.18 20.40
CA ILE A 36 -9.66 -19.76 20.62
C ILE A 36 -8.60 -18.87 19.94
N ASP A 37 -7.65 -18.40 20.75
CA ASP A 37 -6.35 -17.90 20.30
C ASP A 37 -5.49 -19.05 19.76
N SER A 38 -4.80 -18.87 18.63
CA SER A 38 -3.40 -19.32 18.54
C SER A 38 -2.66 -18.70 17.35
N SER A 39 -1.52 -18.09 17.66
CA SER A 39 -0.44 -17.86 16.69
C SER A 39 0.10 -19.21 16.16
N ARG A 40 0.18 -19.39 14.82
CA ARG A 40 0.97 -20.51 14.24
C ARG A 40 1.87 -20.07 13.09
N ARG A 41 3.17 -20.28 13.30
CA ARG A 41 4.23 -20.16 12.28
C ARG A 41 4.15 -21.37 11.35
N ILE A 42 4.16 -21.15 10.05
CA ILE A 42 4.14 -22.24 9.05
C ILE A 42 5.54 -22.87 8.98
N ARG A 43 5.68 -24.08 9.53
CA ARG A 43 6.76 -25.01 9.15
C ARG A 43 6.21 -25.97 8.08
N ARG A 44 7.06 -26.32 7.10
CA ARG A 44 6.74 -27.27 6.05
C ARG A 44 7.64 -28.49 6.24
N ASP A 45 7.04 -29.63 6.52
CA ASP A 45 7.78 -30.89 6.68
C ASP A 45 7.91 -31.59 5.31
N VAL A 46 9.11 -32.06 5.01
CA VAL A 46 9.46 -32.72 3.74
C VAL A 46 9.67 -34.21 4.02
N LEU A 47 8.83 -35.06 3.45
CA LEU A 47 8.99 -36.52 3.48
C LEU A 47 9.74 -36.99 2.23
N LEU A 48 11.01 -37.36 2.42
CA LEU A 48 11.81 -38.08 1.43
C LEU A 48 11.52 -39.58 1.53
N SER A 49 10.97 -40.17 0.46
CA SER A 49 10.91 -41.63 0.30
C SER A 49 11.98 -42.08 -0.69
N ILE A 50 12.92 -42.90 -0.23
CA ILE A 50 13.97 -43.49 -1.05
C ILE A 50 13.68 -44.99 -1.20
N THR A 51 13.30 -45.41 -2.39
CA THR A 51 13.21 -46.83 -2.78
C THR A 51 13.84 -47.00 -4.15
N GLY A 52 14.97 -47.68 -4.22
CA GLY A 52 15.72 -47.89 -5.47
C GLY A 52 15.51 -49.28 -6.07
N THR A 53 15.57 -49.35 -7.39
CA THR A 53 15.85 -50.57 -8.17
C THR A 53 16.80 -50.22 -9.32
N LEU A 54 17.59 -51.20 -9.76
CA LEU A 54 18.71 -51.05 -10.68
C LEU A 54 18.43 -51.72 -12.04
N ILE A 55 19.45 -51.75 -12.92
CA ILE A 55 19.59 -52.46 -14.21
C ILE A 55 18.82 -51.90 -15.44
N PRO A 56 19.35 -52.07 -16.69
CA PRO A 56 19.53 -50.93 -17.60
C PRO A 56 19.14 -51.23 -19.08
N GLN A 57 19.72 -50.47 -20.01
CA GLN A 57 19.99 -50.75 -21.44
C GLN A 57 19.19 -49.98 -22.52
N LEU A 58 19.99 -49.30 -23.35
CA LEU A 58 19.89 -49.24 -24.82
C LEU A 58 18.63 -48.66 -25.49
N PHE A 59 18.68 -47.34 -25.72
CA PHE A 59 18.18 -46.75 -26.97
C PHE A 59 19.31 -46.01 -27.69
N PHE A 60 19.95 -46.68 -28.65
CA PHE A 60 20.71 -46.00 -29.69
C PHE A 60 19.74 -45.29 -30.63
N LEU A 61 19.51 -43.99 -30.42
CA LEU A 61 19.05 -43.13 -31.51
C LEU A 61 20.30 -42.63 -32.26
N ASP A 62 20.53 -43.17 -33.45
CA ASP A 62 21.41 -42.53 -34.42
C ASP A 62 20.85 -41.15 -34.75
N ARG A 63 21.50 -40.12 -34.20
CA ARG A 63 21.31 -38.74 -34.60
C ARG A 63 22.61 -38.21 -35.20
N LYS A 64 22.88 -38.62 -36.44
CA LYS A 64 23.57 -37.74 -37.39
C LYS A 64 22.82 -36.41 -37.51
N ARG A 65 23.17 -35.44 -36.68
CA ARG A 65 22.78 -34.03 -36.85
C ARG A 65 24.01 -33.16 -36.94
N SER A 66 24.39 -32.91 -38.20
CA SER A 66 24.84 -31.64 -38.76
C SER A 66 25.43 -30.60 -37.79
N SER A 67 26.68 -30.24 -38.10
CA SER A 67 27.29 -28.92 -37.93
C SER A 67 27.30 -28.31 -36.52
N SER A 68 28.51 -28.14 -35.99
CA SER A 68 28.78 -27.32 -34.81
C SER A 68 28.57 -25.84 -35.14
N ALA A 69 27.33 -25.36 -35.03
CA ALA A 69 27.08 -23.94 -34.86
C ALA A 69 27.70 -23.49 -33.53
N ASN A 70 28.50 -22.42 -33.55
CA ASN A 70 29.16 -21.92 -32.36
C ASN A 70 28.12 -21.46 -31.32
N ALA A 71 28.08 -22.11 -30.16
CA ALA A 71 27.15 -21.75 -29.09
C ALA A 71 27.35 -20.31 -28.55
N ALA A 72 28.50 -19.69 -28.86
CA ALA A 72 28.79 -18.29 -28.57
C ALA A 72 27.83 -17.32 -29.27
N ASP A 73 27.39 -17.61 -30.50
CA ASP A 73 26.52 -16.70 -31.27
C ASP A 73 25.10 -16.63 -30.68
N ILE A 74 24.65 -17.69 -29.99
CA ILE A 74 23.33 -17.78 -29.34
C ILE A 74 23.25 -16.86 -28.11
N PHE A 75 24.38 -16.59 -27.46
CA PHE A 75 24.50 -15.68 -26.31
C PHE A 75 25.14 -14.34 -26.67
N SER A 76 25.02 -13.91 -27.93
CA SER A 76 25.21 -12.51 -28.34
C SER A 76 24.07 -11.63 -27.82
N PHE A 77 23.88 -11.65 -26.50
CA PHE A 77 23.00 -10.74 -25.78
C PHE A 77 23.56 -9.34 -25.99
N ILE A 78 23.02 -8.62 -26.98
CA ILE A 78 23.22 -7.18 -27.12
C ILE A 78 22.80 -6.61 -25.77
N ALA A 79 23.78 -6.22 -24.96
CA ALA A 79 23.52 -5.60 -23.68
C ALA A 79 22.59 -4.43 -23.97
N PRO A 80 21.37 -4.38 -23.36
CA PRO A 80 20.50 -3.24 -23.53
C PRO A 80 21.31 -1.99 -23.28
N GLN A 81 21.25 -1.02 -24.20
CA GLN A 81 21.92 0.27 -24.00
C GLN A 81 21.55 0.75 -22.59
N PRO A 82 22.54 1.14 -21.76
CA PRO A 82 22.28 1.46 -20.37
C PRO A 82 21.13 2.46 -20.32
N GLU A 83 20.07 2.13 -19.55
CA GLU A 83 18.93 3.03 -19.43
C GLU A 83 19.46 4.42 -19.05
N PRO A 84 19.01 5.49 -19.72
CA PRO A 84 19.56 6.81 -19.50
C PRO A 84 19.47 7.13 -18.01
N GLU A 85 20.63 7.37 -17.38
CA GLU A 85 20.70 7.57 -15.94
C GLU A 85 19.74 8.70 -15.57
N ARG A 86 18.73 8.37 -14.76
CA ARG A 86 17.65 9.32 -14.43
C ARG A 86 18.27 10.47 -13.66
N SER A 87 18.47 11.60 -14.33
CA SER A 87 19.14 12.75 -13.76
C SER A 87 18.20 13.52 -12.82
N VAL A 88 18.76 14.39 -11.99
CA VAL A 88 17.97 15.23 -11.06
C VAL A 88 17.10 16.23 -11.84
N GLU A 89 17.61 16.74 -12.96
CA GLU A 89 16.94 17.67 -13.86
C GLU A 89 15.74 16.99 -14.55
N ILE A 90 15.93 15.77 -15.07
CA ILE A 90 14.86 14.95 -15.66
C ILE A 90 13.78 14.65 -14.59
N ALA A 91 14.18 14.39 -13.34
CA ALA A 91 13.24 14.18 -12.24
C ALA A 91 12.50 15.47 -11.85
N GLN A 92 13.12 16.65 -11.90
CA GLN A 92 12.45 17.93 -11.66
C GLN A 92 11.42 18.23 -12.77
N GLU A 93 11.76 18.00 -14.03
CA GLU A 93 10.82 18.13 -15.16
C GLU A 93 9.67 17.11 -15.04
N GLY A 94 9.99 15.85 -14.74
CA GLY A 94 9.03 14.78 -14.48
C GLY A 94 8.06 15.13 -13.35
N LEU A 95 8.56 15.62 -12.23
CA LEU A 95 7.75 16.09 -11.10
C LEU A 95 6.83 17.24 -11.52
N LYS A 96 7.35 18.26 -12.23
CA LYS A 96 6.55 19.37 -12.73
C LYS A 96 5.41 18.89 -13.63
N LYS A 97 5.72 18.08 -14.64
CA LYS A 97 4.73 17.51 -15.57
C LYS A 97 3.65 16.70 -14.85
N ASN A 98 4.05 15.79 -13.94
CA ASN A 98 3.09 15.00 -13.18
C ASN A 98 2.23 15.87 -12.24
N SER A 99 2.77 16.99 -11.72
CA SER A 99 2.02 17.95 -10.90
C SER A 99 0.94 18.70 -11.69
N GLU A 100 1.24 19.11 -12.93
CA GLU A 100 0.29 19.73 -13.86
C GLU A 100 -0.85 18.74 -14.19
N SER A 101 -0.52 17.47 -14.46
CA SER A 101 -1.51 16.41 -14.68
C SER A 101 -2.46 16.18 -13.49
N ILE A 102 -2.07 16.43 -12.23
CA ILE A 102 -3.00 16.28 -11.09
C ILE A 102 -4.23 17.20 -11.24
N LYS A 103 -4.05 18.40 -11.81
CA LYS A 103 -5.16 19.32 -12.09
C LYS A 103 -6.12 18.75 -13.15
N GLU A 104 -5.57 18.27 -14.26
CA GLU A 104 -6.32 17.64 -15.35
C GLU A 104 -7.07 16.38 -14.86
N ILE A 105 -6.43 15.59 -13.99
CA ILE A 105 -7.03 14.40 -13.37
C ILE A 105 -8.20 14.78 -12.46
N LYS A 106 -8.08 15.85 -11.67
CA LYS A 106 -9.18 16.41 -10.85
C LYS A 106 -10.35 16.88 -11.73
N GLU A 107 -10.07 17.56 -12.84
CA GLU A 107 -11.08 17.97 -13.84
C GLU A 107 -11.78 16.75 -14.47
N MET A 108 -11.01 15.73 -14.89
CA MET A 108 -11.52 14.47 -15.42
C MET A 108 -12.40 13.70 -14.41
N MET A 109 -12.02 13.68 -13.13
CA MET A 109 -12.82 13.05 -12.06
C MET A 109 -14.16 13.78 -11.86
N ILE A 110 -14.13 15.09 -11.65
CA ILE A 110 -15.30 15.86 -11.19
C ILE A 110 -16.22 16.23 -12.35
N GLU A 111 -15.69 16.84 -13.41
CA GLU A 111 -16.48 17.46 -14.48
C GLU A 111 -17.01 16.39 -15.44
N ASN A 112 -16.14 15.45 -15.82
CA ASN A 112 -16.49 14.35 -16.73
C ASN A 112 -17.04 13.11 -15.99
N LYS A 113 -17.07 13.12 -14.64
CA LYS A 113 -17.48 11.99 -13.78
C LYS A 113 -16.72 10.68 -14.04
N ARG A 114 -15.49 10.76 -14.56
CA ARG A 114 -14.65 9.61 -14.93
C ARG A 114 -13.80 9.13 -13.75
N TRP A 115 -14.47 8.74 -12.67
CA TRP A 115 -13.84 8.39 -11.39
C TRP A 115 -12.80 7.28 -11.48
N LYS A 116 -13.09 6.21 -12.24
CA LYS A 116 -12.24 5.03 -12.36
C LYS A 116 -10.97 5.32 -13.17
N GLU A 117 -11.11 6.04 -14.28
CA GLU A 117 -10.02 6.48 -15.15
C GLU A 117 -9.18 7.55 -14.44
N GLY A 118 -9.85 8.50 -13.78
CA GLY A 118 -9.22 9.50 -12.91
C GLY A 118 -8.34 8.88 -11.83
N GLY A 119 -8.88 7.93 -11.05
CA GLY A 119 -8.09 7.25 -10.01
C GLY A 119 -6.93 6.41 -10.58
N LYS A 120 -7.11 5.80 -11.76
CA LYS A 120 -6.02 5.10 -12.47
C LYS A 120 -4.89 6.06 -12.82
N GLU A 121 -5.21 7.22 -13.39
CA GLU A 121 -4.20 8.19 -13.80
C GLU A 121 -3.58 8.91 -12.59
N LEU A 122 -4.35 9.18 -11.53
CA LEU A 122 -3.83 9.68 -10.25
C LEU A 122 -2.77 8.73 -9.69
N ARG A 123 -3.04 7.42 -9.67
CA ARG A 123 -2.08 6.41 -9.22
C ARG A 123 -0.85 6.28 -10.14
N ARG A 124 -1.00 6.48 -11.45
CA ARG A 124 0.10 6.51 -12.42
C ARG A 124 1.01 7.72 -12.20
N SER A 125 0.45 8.93 -12.20
CA SER A 125 1.17 10.19 -11.90
C SER A 125 1.87 10.11 -10.53
N ALA A 126 1.17 9.64 -9.49
CA ALA A 126 1.75 9.46 -8.17
C ALA A 126 2.91 8.47 -8.14
N SER A 127 2.85 7.37 -8.92
CA SER A 127 3.96 6.42 -9.02
C SER A 127 5.21 7.05 -9.65
N ASN A 128 5.05 7.92 -10.66
CA ASN A 128 6.17 8.63 -11.28
C ASN A 128 6.78 9.62 -10.27
N MET A 129 5.95 10.48 -9.67
CA MET A 129 6.39 11.47 -8.68
C MET A 129 7.12 10.85 -7.49
N LYS A 130 6.74 9.64 -7.04
CA LYS A 130 7.47 8.93 -5.98
C LYS A 130 8.92 8.68 -6.34
N GLN A 131 9.18 8.27 -7.59
CA GLN A 131 10.53 7.99 -8.08
C GLN A 131 11.33 9.29 -8.24
N ASP A 132 10.72 10.31 -8.86
CA ASP A 132 11.33 11.62 -9.09
C ASP A 132 11.69 12.33 -7.77
N LEU A 133 10.73 12.44 -6.83
CA LEU A 133 10.96 13.06 -5.53
C LEU A 133 12.00 12.30 -4.70
N TYR A 134 12.04 10.97 -4.78
CA TYR A 134 13.01 10.20 -4.02
C TYR A 134 14.45 10.48 -4.49
N LEU A 135 14.66 10.59 -5.80
CA LEU A 135 15.93 10.99 -6.39
C LEU A 135 16.31 12.43 -6.00
N ILE A 136 15.38 13.38 -6.11
CA ILE A 136 15.60 14.78 -5.68
C ILE A 136 15.94 14.87 -4.18
N ILE A 137 15.30 14.08 -3.33
CA ILE A 137 15.61 14.00 -1.89
C ILE A 137 17.01 13.43 -1.64
N GLN A 138 17.49 12.51 -2.48
CA GLN A 138 18.82 11.94 -2.36
C GLN A 138 19.93 12.89 -2.82
N SER A 139 19.70 13.73 -3.84
CA SER A 139 20.72 14.69 -4.31
C SER A 139 20.95 15.87 -3.36
N LYS A 140 19.95 16.24 -2.54
CA LYS A 140 20.03 17.39 -1.61
C LYS A 140 20.98 17.13 -0.42
N PRO A 141 21.54 18.18 0.23
CA PRO A 141 22.39 18.05 1.42
C PRO A 141 21.68 17.38 2.60
N PRO A 142 22.38 16.64 3.49
CA PRO A 142 21.77 15.89 4.59
C PRO A 142 20.85 16.70 5.52
N LYS A 143 21.12 18.00 5.68
CA LYS A 143 20.33 18.94 6.51
C LYS A 143 18.90 19.14 6.01
N ASP A 144 18.68 19.11 4.70
CA ASP A 144 17.41 19.50 4.07
C ASP A 144 16.50 18.28 3.82
N ARG A 145 17.10 17.09 3.72
CA ARG A 145 16.39 15.81 3.48
C ARG A 145 15.26 15.51 4.48
N PRO A 146 15.36 15.78 5.81
CA PRO A 146 14.28 15.50 6.76
C PRO A 146 13.00 16.28 6.43
N LEU A 147 13.13 17.56 6.07
CA LEU A 147 12.00 18.42 5.73
C LEU A 147 11.33 17.96 4.42
N LEU A 148 12.13 17.70 3.37
CA LEU A 148 11.61 17.17 2.11
C LEU A 148 10.96 15.79 2.26
N ARG A 149 11.45 14.93 3.16
CA ARG A 149 10.80 13.64 3.49
C ARG A 149 9.46 13.80 4.22
N SER A 150 9.33 14.83 5.05
CA SER A 150 8.06 15.19 5.68
C SER A 150 7.02 15.63 4.64
N LEU A 151 7.42 16.51 3.71
CA LEU A 151 6.57 16.96 2.61
C LEU A 151 6.20 15.81 1.66
N TYR A 152 7.16 14.95 1.30
CA TYR A 152 6.91 13.72 0.54
C TYR A 152 5.85 12.83 1.19
N SER A 153 5.96 12.60 2.50
CA SER A 153 5.01 11.77 3.25
C SER A 153 3.62 12.40 3.27
N SER A 154 3.53 13.70 3.54
CA SER A 154 2.27 14.46 3.51
C SER A 154 1.61 14.47 2.14
N LEU A 155 2.39 14.64 1.06
CA LEU A 155 1.91 14.61 -0.32
C LEU A 155 1.26 13.27 -0.63
N PHE A 156 1.98 12.15 -0.45
CA PHE A 156 1.46 10.84 -0.83
C PHE A 156 0.34 10.34 0.08
N ASN A 157 0.35 10.68 1.36
CA ASN A 157 -0.79 10.43 2.24
C ASN A 157 -2.05 11.17 1.76
N THR A 158 -1.91 12.40 1.26
CA THR A 158 -3.04 13.20 0.76
C THR A 158 -3.52 12.70 -0.61
N ILE A 159 -2.62 12.31 -1.50
CA ILE A 159 -2.96 11.61 -2.76
C ILE A 159 -3.72 10.31 -2.50
N THR A 160 -3.32 9.53 -1.49
CA THR A 160 -4.06 8.31 -1.10
C THR A 160 -5.48 8.64 -0.61
N LYS A 161 -5.67 9.72 0.17
CA LYS A 161 -7.02 10.19 0.55
C LYS A 161 -7.83 10.66 -0.66
N MET A 162 -7.21 11.29 -1.65
CA MET A 162 -7.86 11.68 -2.91
C MET A 162 -8.28 10.47 -3.76
N ASP A 163 -7.48 9.40 -3.86
CA ASP A 163 -7.88 8.15 -4.54
C ASP A 163 -9.04 7.46 -3.81
N TYR A 164 -9.08 7.48 -2.46
CA TYR A 164 -10.24 7.01 -1.71
C TYR A 164 -11.49 7.85 -2.00
N ALA A 165 -11.42 9.18 -1.91
CA ALA A 165 -12.55 10.05 -2.24
C ALA A 165 -13.03 9.87 -3.70
N ALA A 166 -12.12 9.65 -4.65
CA ALA A 166 -12.47 9.35 -6.04
C ALA A 166 -13.16 8.00 -6.21
N ARG A 167 -12.81 6.97 -5.42
CA ARG A 167 -13.52 5.68 -5.40
C ARG A 167 -14.94 5.81 -4.87
N ASP A 168 -15.16 6.70 -3.91
CA ASP A 168 -16.48 6.99 -3.32
C ASP A 168 -17.31 7.96 -4.17
N GLY A 169 -16.74 8.55 -5.23
CA GLY A 169 -17.39 9.56 -6.08
C GLY A 169 -17.56 10.93 -5.41
N ASP A 170 -16.84 11.19 -4.32
CA ASP A 170 -16.98 12.41 -3.51
C ASP A 170 -16.17 13.57 -4.11
N GLY A 171 -16.79 14.26 -5.07
CA GLY A 171 -16.18 15.44 -5.72
C GLY A 171 -15.81 16.58 -4.76
N SER A 172 -16.48 16.71 -3.62
CA SER A 172 -16.15 17.73 -2.62
C SER A 172 -14.83 17.42 -1.92
N LYS A 173 -14.67 16.18 -1.41
CA LYS A 173 -13.40 15.73 -0.83
C LYS A 173 -12.27 15.67 -1.85
N VAL A 174 -12.54 15.27 -3.10
CA VAL A 174 -11.54 15.31 -4.19
C VAL A 174 -11.02 16.73 -4.41
N SER A 175 -11.91 17.75 -4.39
CA SER A 175 -11.53 19.16 -4.51
C SER A 175 -10.76 19.67 -3.28
N GLU A 176 -11.13 19.25 -2.08
CA GLU A 176 -10.42 19.56 -0.83
C GLU A 176 -8.99 18.98 -0.83
N TYR A 177 -8.84 17.68 -1.08
CA TYR A 177 -7.54 17.03 -1.12
C TYR A 177 -6.67 17.55 -2.27
N TYR A 178 -7.27 17.90 -3.42
CA TYR A 178 -6.54 18.57 -4.51
C TYR A 178 -5.91 19.90 -4.05
N LYS A 179 -6.63 20.75 -3.30
CA LYS A 179 -6.07 22.02 -2.78
C LYS A 179 -4.91 21.75 -1.82
N SER A 180 -5.04 20.76 -0.93
CA SER A 180 -3.96 20.35 -0.04
C SER A 180 -2.74 19.81 -0.78
N ILE A 181 -2.95 19.02 -1.84
CA ILE A 181 -1.88 18.51 -2.71
C ILE A 181 -1.16 19.65 -3.42
N ALA A 182 -1.90 20.62 -3.99
CA ALA A 182 -1.32 21.78 -4.66
C ALA A 182 -0.46 22.63 -3.71
N ALA A 183 -0.92 22.87 -2.48
CA ALA A 183 -0.15 23.59 -1.46
C ALA A 183 1.14 22.84 -1.07
N ILE A 184 1.08 21.52 -0.85
CA ILE A 184 2.26 20.71 -0.53
C ILE A 184 3.26 20.67 -1.70
N LEU A 185 2.77 20.67 -2.94
CA LEU A 185 3.61 20.74 -4.14
C LEU A 185 4.32 22.08 -4.27
N ASP A 186 3.65 23.20 -3.99
CA ASP A 186 4.27 24.54 -3.96
C ASP A 186 5.35 24.64 -2.85
N ASP A 187 5.06 24.07 -1.67
CA ASP A 187 6.02 23.89 -0.56
C ASP A 187 7.24 23.02 -0.95
N ILE A 188 7.10 22.10 -1.90
CA ILE A 188 8.20 21.31 -2.45
C ILE A 188 8.95 22.12 -3.52
N PHE A 189 8.24 22.72 -4.48
CA PHE A 189 8.83 23.48 -5.59
C PHE A 189 9.67 24.68 -5.09
N SER A 190 9.26 25.33 -4.01
CA SER A 190 10.03 26.41 -3.36
C SER A 190 11.36 25.96 -2.70
N ARG A 191 11.67 24.65 -2.66
CA ARG A 191 12.84 24.07 -1.97
C ARG A 191 13.77 23.24 -2.86
N ILE A 192 13.36 22.92 -4.08
CA ILE A 192 14.10 22.03 -5.00
C ILE A 192 14.94 22.81 -6.02
#